data_AF-A0A9P6ZBI2-F1
#
_entry.id   AF-A0A9P6ZBI2-F1
#
_cell.length_a   1.000
_cell.length_b   1.000
_cell.length_c   1.000
_cell.angle_alpha   90.00
_cell.angle_beta   90.00
_cell.angle_gamma   90.00
#
_symmetry.space_group_name_H-M   'P 1'
#
loop_
_entity.id
_entity.type
_entity.pdbx_description
1 polymer ?
#
loop_
_entity_poly.entity_id
_entity_poly.type
_entity_poly.pdbx_seq_one_letter_code
_entity_poly.pdbx_strand_id
1 'polypeptide(L)'
;MSDKASPKSALIFYCTFLPNQPVPNVDKITQLGCSGQLVLEKTDKVSDLVQLLGLYDQSNAPMKEILARRFNEMPLQITSYDSNNASISIPESGVKLIDFTNTENAWDIINNGCALDRPETLVCIVSEINQNEERKAEFMPQQSYWMKGGVKVEEIEKGRSLIYSYFHCGSTRRDSVEHFGQDIVRLSGNKKILAWHFLAEIGNKLGFVAKYGS
;
A
#
# COMPACT_ATOMS: atom_id res chain seq x y z
N MET A 1 -18.36 15.50 21.07
CA MET A 1 -17.97 14.38 20.20
C MET A 1 -16.61 14.73 19.65
N SER A 2 -15.56 13.98 20.00
CA SER A 2 -14.19 14.33 19.59
C SER A 2 -14.08 14.24 18.06
N ASP A 3 -13.58 15.29 17.42
CA ASP A 3 -13.05 15.23 16.05
C ASP A 3 -12.08 14.06 15.95
N LYS A 4 -12.54 12.89 15.51
CA LYS A 4 -11.65 11.78 15.18
C LYS A 4 -11.03 12.13 13.84
N ALA A 5 -9.99 12.95 13.93
CA ALA A 5 -9.25 13.59 12.86
C ALA A 5 -8.80 12.58 11.80
N SER A 6 -8.68 13.04 10.56
CA SER A 6 -7.93 12.32 9.53
C SER A 6 -6.52 11.99 10.03
N PRO A 7 -5.90 10.88 9.58
CA PRO A 7 -4.54 10.56 9.97
C PRO A 7 -3.58 11.69 9.56
N LYS A 8 -2.62 12.02 10.44
CA LYS A 8 -1.56 12.99 10.18
C LYS A 8 -0.35 12.36 9.48
N SER A 9 -0.18 11.07 9.69
CA SER A 9 0.94 10.30 9.16
C SER A 9 0.52 8.93 8.65
N ALA A 10 1.35 8.33 7.80
CA ALA A 10 1.23 6.93 7.41
C ALA A 10 2.55 6.18 7.61
N LEU A 11 2.43 4.96 8.12
CA LEU A 11 3.53 4.00 8.21
C LEU A 11 3.19 2.80 7.33
N ILE A 12 4.00 2.58 6.30
CA ILE A 12 3.82 1.54 5.30
C ILE A 12 4.92 0.49 5.48
N PHE A 13 4.52 -0.75 5.71
CA PHE A 13 5.40 -1.91 5.69
C PHE A 13 5.26 -2.59 4.33
N TYR A 14 6.36 -2.69 3.58
CA TYR A 14 6.40 -3.42 2.31
C TYR A 14 7.26 -4.67 2.47
N CYS A 15 6.71 -5.83 2.15
CA CYS A 15 7.39 -7.12 2.18
C CYS A 15 7.11 -7.90 0.90
N THR A 16 8.07 -8.67 0.39
CA THR A 16 7.94 -9.39 -0.88
C THR A 16 7.44 -10.82 -0.72
N PHE A 17 7.02 -11.21 0.48
CA PHE A 17 6.54 -12.56 0.76
C PHE A 17 5.47 -12.54 1.84
N LEU A 18 4.50 -13.46 1.73
CA LEU A 18 3.42 -13.60 2.70
C LEU A 18 3.93 -14.20 4.03
N PRO A 19 3.24 -13.92 5.15
CA PRO A 19 3.54 -14.60 6.40
C PRO A 19 3.24 -16.10 6.25
N ASN A 20 4.12 -16.94 6.78
CA ASN A 20 3.95 -18.40 6.82
C ASN A 20 3.25 -18.89 8.11
N GLN A 21 2.99 -17.97 9.05
CA GLN A 21 2.34 -18.21 10.33
C GLN A 21 1.47 -16.99 10.69
N PRO A 22 0.46 -17.14 11.57
CA PRO A 22 -0.35 -16.01 12.03
C PRO A 22 0.49 -14.87 12.60
N VAL A 23 0.13 -13.64 12.26
CA VAL A 23 0.77 -12.39 12.71
C VAL A 23 -0.29 -11.52 13.40
N PRO A 24 -0.54 -11.73 14.72
CA PRO A 24 -1.76 -11.25 15.37
C PRO A 24 -2.05 -9.75 15.25
N ASN A 25 -1.02 -8.90 15.27
CA ASN A 25 -1.22 -7.46 15.14
C ASN A 25 -1.49 -7.06 13.69
N VAL A 26 -0.89 -7.76 12.71
CA VAL A 26 -1.18 -7.56 11.28
C VAL A 26 -2.60 -8.02 10.96
N ASP A 27 -3.00 -9.17 11.50
CA ASP A 27 -4.36 -9.68 11.38
C ASP A 27 -5.36 -8.72 12.03
N LYS A 28 -5.04 -8.16 13.20
CA LYS A 28 -5.86 -7.12 13.84
C LYS A 28 -6.00 -5.87 12.98
N ILE A 29 -4.93 -5.40 12.33
CA ILE A 29 -5.00 -4.29 11.37
C ILE A 29 -5.94 -4.63 10.21
N THR A 30 -5.88 -5.86 9.73
CA THR A 30 -6.74 -6.35 8.64
C THR A 30 -8.19 -6.44 9.06
N GLN A 31 -8.47 -7.09 10.18
CA GLN A 31 -9.82 -7.27 10.73
C GLN A 31 -10.54 -5.95 11.03
N LEU A 32 -9.80 -4.92 11.49
CA LEU A 32 -10.36 -3.61 11.80
C LEU A 32 -10.33 -2.66 10.60
N GLY A 33 -9.52 -2.98 9.60
CA GLY A 33 -9.12 -2.09 8.53
C GLY A 33 -9.85 -2.35 7.22
N CYS A 34 -9.23 -1.85 6.17
CA CYS A 34 -9.65 -2.10 4.80
C CYS A 34 -8.48 -2.70 4.04
N SER A 35 -8.77 -3.74 3.27
CA SER A 35 -7.83 -4.44 2.42
C SER A 35 -8.22 -4.34 0.95
N GLY A 36 -7.26 -4.66 0.08
CA GLY A 36 -7.46 -4.69 -1.36
C GLY A 36 -6.28 -5.30 -2.11
N GLN A 37 -6.39 -5.28 -3.43
CA GLN A 37 -5.35 -5.76 -4.35
C GLN A 37 -4.74 -4.60 -5.14
N LEU A 38 -3.43 -4.64 -5.33
CA LEU A 38 -2.70 -3.77 -6.25
C LEU A 38 -2.25 -4.61 -7.44
N VAL A 39 -2.69 -4.23 -8.63
CA VAL A 39 -2.21 -4.82 -9.88
C VAL A 39 -0.93 -4.11 -10.30
N LEU A 40 0.03 -4.91 -10.74
CA LEU A 40 1.32 -4.44 -11.21
C LEU A 40 1.28 -4.34 -12.74
N GLU A 41 1.99 -3.36 -13.26
CA GLU A 41 2.28 -3.31 -14.68
C GLU A 41 3.36 -4.31 -15.04
N LYS A 42 3.22 -4.88 -16.24
CA LYS A 42 4.20 -5.82 -16.77
C LYS A 42 5.44 -5.01 -17.16
N THR A 43 6.55 -5.25 -16.47
CA THR A 43 7.81 -4.55 -16.74
C THR A 43 9.00 -5.36 -16.23
N ASP A 44 10.02 -5.48 -17.07
CA ASP A 44 11.26 -6.19 -16.72
C ASP A 44 12.28 -5.28 -16.03
N LYS A 45 12.02 -3.98 -15.97
CA LYS A 45 13.03 -2.94 -15.66
C LYS A 45 12.78 -2.20 -14.36
N VAL A 46 11.59 -2.33 -13.77
CA VAL A 46 11.14 -1.46 -12.69
C VAL A 46 10.66 -2.29 -11.51
N SER A 47 11.21 -2.00 -10.33
CA SER A 47 10.78 -2.68 -9.11
C SER A 47 9.35 -2.29 -8.74
N ASP A 48 8.65 -3.20 -8.08
CA ASP A 48 7.31 -2.96 -7.54
C ASP A 48 7.23 -1.73 -6.66
N LEU A 49 8.29 -1.49 -5.88
CA LEU A 49 8.38 -0.34 -5.02
C LEU A 49 8.26 0.95 -5.83
N VAL A 50 8.91 1.06 -6.99
CA VAL A 50 8.79 2.23 -7.88
C VAL A 50 7.35 2.38 -8.41
N GLN A 51 6.67 1.26 -8.70
CA GLN A 51 5.26 1.29 -9.07
C GLN A 51 4.37 1.75 -7.89
N LEU A 52 4.58 1.22 -6.67
CA LEU A 52 3.87 1.62 -5.45
C LEU A 52 4.02 3.11 -5.13
N LEU A 53 5.23 3.63 -5.30
CA LEU A 53 5.55 5.05 -5.16
C LEU A 53 4.95 5.90 -6.28
N GLY A 54 4.42 5.25 -7.32
CA GLY A 54 3.74 5.95 -8.38
C GLY A 54 4.67 6.71 -9.32
N LEU A 55 5.92 6.24 -9.41
CA LEU A 55 7.00 6.87 -10.16
C LEU A 55 7.23 6.19 -11.52
N TYR A 56 6.55 5.07 -11.77
CA TYR A 56 6.60 4.37 -13.05
C TYR A 56 5.96 5.21 -14.18
N ASP A 57 6.61 5.24 -15.34
CA ASP A 57 6.34 6.06 -16.56
C ASP A 57 6.61 7.56 -16.48
N GLN A 58 7.30 8.04 -15.45
CA GLN A 58 7.66 9.45 -15.38
C GLN A 58 8.98 9.69 -16.10
N SER A 59 9.05 10.79 -16.86
CA SER A 59 10.18 11.21 -17.69
C SER A 59 11.52 11.22 -16.93
N ASN A 60 12.64 11.51 -17.61
CA ASN A 60 13.97 11.74 -17.01
C ASN A 60 14.01 12.86 -15.93
N ALA A 61 12.86 13.38 -15.48
CA ALA A 61 12.73 14.32 -14.39
C ALA A 61 13.22 13.71 -13.08
N PRO A 62 13.89 14.50 -12.21
CA PRO A 62 14.25 14.07 -10.87
C PRO A 62 13.03 13.58 -10.07
N MET A 63 13.20 12.48 -9.33
CA MET A 63 12.17 11.89 -8.46
C MET A 63 11.47 12.92 -7.58
N LYS A 64 12.22 13.88 -7.03
CA LYS A 64 11.70 14.95 -6.18
C LYS A 64 10.63 15.81 -6.88
N GLU A 65 10.81 16.12 -8.16
CA GLU A 65 9.86 16.93 -8.92
C GLU A 65 8.57 16.16 -9.20
N ILE A 66 8.68 14.87 -9.49
CA ILE A 66 7.53 13.99 -9.69
C ILE A 66 6.71 13.89 -8.40
N LEU A 67 7.38 13.66 -7.27
CA LEU A 67 6.73 13.59 -5.96
C LEU A 67 6.04 14.91 -5.61
N ALA A 68 6.72 16.05 -5.82
CA ALA A 68 6.15 17.38 -5.56
C ALA A 68 4.89 17.61 -6.41
N ARG A 69 4.96 17.35 -7.73
CA ARG A 69 3.84 17.54 -8.65
C ARG A 69 2.65 16.64 -8.33
N ARG A 70 2.93 15.37 -8.00
CA ARG A 70 1.88 14.36 -7.86
C ARG A 70 1.27 14.32 -6.46
N PHE A 71 2.08 14.61 -5.45
CA PHE A 71 1.71 14.44 -4.05
C PHE A 71 1.77 15.74 -3.25
N ASN A 72 1.80 16.90 -3.91
CA ASN A 72 1.78 18.23 -3.29
C ASN A 72 2.83 18.37 -2.17
N GLU A 73 4.07 17.99 -2.48
CA GLU A 73 5.20 18.00 -1.54
C GLU A 73 5.01 17.16 -0.26
N MET A 74 4.11 16.16 -0.29
CA MET A 74 3.93 15.21 0.81
C MET A 74 5.29 14.64 1.28
N PRO A 75 5.67 14.81 2.56
CA PRO A 75 6.90 14.23 3.08
C PRO A 75 6.89 12.72 2.90
N LEU A 76 7.94 12.20 2.27
CA LEU A 76 8.10 10.77 2.03
C LEU A 76 9.50 10.33 2.44
N GLN A 77 9.56 9.43 3.42
CA GLN A 77 10.77 8.74 3.83
C GLN A 77 10.68 7.28 3.40
N ILE A 78 11.69 6.79 2.68
CA ILE A 78 11.83 5.38 2.33
C ILE A 78 13.07 4.85 3.05
N THR A 79 12.94 3.71 3.72
CA THR A 79 14.05 3.09 4.44
C THR A 79 14.05 1.60 4.14
N SER A 80 15.14 1.10 3.55
CA SER A 80 15.38 -0.33 3.49
C SER A 80 15.71 -0.82 4.89
N TYR A 81 15.01 -1.85 5.35
CA TYR A 81 15.24 -2.39 6.67
C TYR A 81 16.50 -3.24 6.68
N ASP A 82 17.48 -2.79 7.47
CA ASP A 82 18.61 -3.60 7.91
C ASP A 82 18.56 -3.70 9.44
N SER A 83 18.69 -4.94 9.93
CA SER A 83 18.82 -5.31 11.34
C SER A 83 19.78 -4.43 12.16
N ASN A 84 20.77 -3.81 11.52
CA ASN A 84 21.79 -3.00 12.18
C ASN A 84 21.44 -1.52 12.38
N ASN A 85 20.45 -0.96 11.67
CA ASN A 85 20.25 0.50 11.63
C ASN A 85 18.81 1.00 11.51
N ALA A 86 17.83 0.12 11.26
CA ALA A 86 16.47 0.57 10.98
C ALA A 86 15.61 0.64 12.25
N SER A 87 15.33 1.85 12.75
CA SER A 87 14.26 2.05 13.73
C SER A 87 12.90 2.20 13.05
N ILE A 88 11.89 1.50 13.58
CA ILE A 88 10.48 1.69 13.22
C ILE A 88 9.96 2.94 13.96
N SER A 89 10.58 4.10 13.72
CA SER A 89 10.05 5.38 14.17
C SER A 89 8.83 5.77 13.35
N ILE A 90 7.84 6.38 14.00
CA ILE A 90 6.65 6.94 13.37
C ILE A 90 7.02 8.32 12.83
N PRO A 91 6.69 8.66 11.57
CA PRO A 91 6.90 10.02 11.10
C PRO A 91 5.90 10.97 11.77
N GLU A 92 6.36 12.17 12.13
CA GLU A 92 5.49 13.21 12.70
C GLU A 92 4.41 13.66 11.69
N SER A 93 4.73 13.64 10.39
CA SER A 93 3.82 13.94 9.29
C SER A 93 4.24 13.21 8.01
N GLY A 94 3.30 13.05 7.07
CA GLY A 94 3.57 12.44 5.77
C GLY A 94 3.66 10.92 5.83
N VAL A 95 4.53 10.33 5.01
CA VAL A 95 4.62 8.87 4.80
C VAL A 95 6.02 8.38 5.13
N LYS A 96 6.11 7.30 5.91
CA LYS A 96 7.30 6.48 6.03
C LYS A 96 7.02 5.10 5.48
N LEU A 97 7.79 4.70 4.46
CA LEU A 97 7.77 3.36 3.90
C LEU A 97 9.02 2.61 4.36
N ILE A 98 8.81 1.45 4.96
CA ILE A 98 9.88 0.54 5.37
C ILE A 98 9.84 -0.67 4.43
N ASP A 99 10.93 -0.86 3.71
CA ASP A 99 11.11 -1.91 2.72
C ASP A 99 11.86 -3.12 3.32
N PHE A 100 11.18 -4.25 3.38
CA PHE A 100 11.66 -5.53 3.92
C PHE A 100 12.02 -6.55 2.84
N THR A 101 12.21 -6.12 1.58
CA THR A 101 12.48 -7.03 0.45
C THR A 101 13.60 -8.04 0.71
N ASN A 102 14.61 -7.68 1.52
CA ASN A 102 15.77 -8.51 1.82
C ASN A 102 15.87 -8.93 3.29
N THR A 103 14.75 -9.00 4.02
CA THR A 103 14.75 -9.28 5.47
C THR A 103 14.03 -10.60 5.77
N GLU A 104 14.76 -11.61 6.24
CA GLU A 104 14.17 -12.95 6.53
C GLU A 104 13.13 -12.93 7.65
N ASN A 105 13.38 -12.20 8.74
CA ASN A 105 12.48 -12.09 9.89
C ASN A 105 11.55 -10.87 9.83
N ALA A 106 11.16 -10.45 8.62
CA ALA A 106 10.34 -9.26 8.42
C ALA A 106 9.04 -9.28 9.23
N TRP A 107 8.36 -10.42 9.30
CA TRP A 107 7.02 -10.52 9.87
C TRP A 107 6.97 -10.33 11.39
N ASP A 108 7.99 -10.76 12.14
CA ASP A 108 8.06 -10.47 13.58
C ASP A 108 8.21 -8.96 13.83
N ILE A 109 9.02 -8.31 12.99
CA ILE A 109 9.31 -6.89 13.06
C ILE A 109 8.08 -6.07 12.66
N ILE A 110 7.40 -6.44 11.57
CA ILE A 110 6.15 -5.82 11.11
C ILE A 110 5.06 -6.02 12.17
N ASN A 111 4.92 -7.23 12.72
CA ASN A 111 3.92 -7.53 13.75
C ASN A 111 4.13 -6.66 15.00
N ASN A 112 5.38 -6.47 15.44
CA ASN A 112 5.69 -5.54 16.53
C ASN A 112 5.43 -4.08 16.12
N GLY A 113 5.78 -3.71 14.89
CA GLY A 113 5.51 -2.39 14.31
C GLY A 113 4.01 -2.07 14.16
N CYS A 114 3.15 -3.08 14.09
CA CYS A 114 1.69 -2.99 14.04
C CYS A 114 1.03 -3.03 15.42
N ALA A 115 1.78 -3.33 16.48
CA ALA A 115 1.26 -3.53 17.84
C ALA A 115 0.82 -2.22 18.52
N LEU A 116 -0.03 -1.37 17.93
CA LEU A 116 -0.23 -0.02 18.49
C LEU A 116 -1.65 0.55 18.52
N ASP A 117 -1.82 1.32 19.61
CA ASP A 117 -2.66 2.49 19.78
C ASP A 117 -1.95 3.71 19.16
N ARG A 118 -2.21 3.97 17.87
CA ARG A 118 -1.71 5.11 17.11
C ARG A 118 -2.89 5.87 16.51
N PRO A 119 -3.57 6.72 17.29
CA PRO A 119 -4.81 7.36 16.84
C PRO A 119 -4.62 8.36 15.70
N GLU A 120 -3.37 8.76 15.39
CA GLU A 120 -3.04 9.77 14.38
C GLU A 120 -2.30 9.18 13.16
N THR A 121 -2.01 7.87 13.15
CA THR A 121 -1.21 7.23 12.09
C THR A 121 -2.03 6.18 11.36
N LEU A 122 -2.04 6.25 10.04
CA LEU A 122 -2.49 5.18 9.17
C LEU A 122 -1.40 4.12 9.08
N VAL A 123 -1.66 2.92 9.61
CA VAL A 123 -0.74 1.79 9.46
C VAL A 123 -1.16 0.99 8.24
N CYS A 124 -0.22 0.70 7.34
CA CYS A 124 -0.46 -0.08 6.14
C CYS A 124 0.56 -1.20 5.99
N ILE A 125 0.10 -2.39 5.62
CA ILE A 125 0.91 -3.54 5.25
C ILE A 125 0.67 -3.83 3.77
N VAL A 126 1.75 -4.03 3.02
CA VAL A 126 1.72 -4.40 1.61
C VAL A 126 2.60 -5.64 1.43
N SER A 127 2.06 -6.67 0.78
CA SER A 127 2.81 -7.88 0.45
C SER A 127 2.59 -8.35 -0.96
N GLU A 128 3.60 -8.98 -1.55
CA GLU A 128 3.43 -9.73 -2.78
C GLU A 128 2.54 -10.97 -2.58
N ILE A 129 1.78 -11.30 -3.61
CA ILE A 129 1.00 -12.54 -3.71
C ILE A 129 1.10 -13.11 -5.13
N ASN A 130 1.37 -14.42 -5.21
CA ASN A 130 1.33 -15.16 -6.46
C ASN A 130 -0.12 -15.51 -6.81
N GLN A 131 -0.51 -15.23 -8.06
CA GLN A 131 -1.82 -15.60 -8.58
C GLN A 131 -1.68 -16.89 -9.37
N ASN A 132 -1.80 -18.03 -8.68
CA ASN A 132 -1.73 -19.35 -9.30
C ASN A 132 -3.03 -19.77 -10.02
N GLU A 133 -4.11 -18.98 -9.92
CA GLU A 133 -5.40 -19.33 -10.54
C GLU A 133 -5.53 -18.73 -11.94
N GLU A 134 -5.77 -19.58 -12.95
CA GLU A 134 -6.29 -19.18 -14.27
C GLU A 134 -7.61 -18.41 -14.09
N ARG A 135 -7.52 -17.08 -14.14
CA ARG A 135 -8.69 -16.23 -13.96
C ARG A 135 -9.59 -16.32 -15.19
N LYS A 136 -10.81 -16.82 -15.01
CA LYS A 136 -11.92 -16.51 -15.91
C LYS A 136 -12.04 -14.99 -16.01
N ALA A 137 -12.20 -14.47 -17.21
CA ALA A 137 -12.40 -13.05 -17.46
C ALA A 137 -13.69 -12.59 -16.77
N GLU A 138 -13.59 -12.16 -15.51
CA GLU A 138 -14.68 -11.45 -14.87
C GLU A 138 -14.90 -10.14 -15.61
N PHE A 139 -16.17 -9.88 -15.94
CA PHE A 139 -16.60 -8.62 -16.53
C PHE A 139 -16.39 -7.51 -15.49
N MET A 140 -15.16 -7.00 -15.42
CA MET A 140 -14.84 -5.87 -14.57
C MET A 140 -15.34 -4.62 -15.28
N PRO A 141 -16.26 -3.84 -14.67
CA PRO A 141 -16.67 -2.59 -15.26
C PRO A 141 -15.43 -1.73 -15.48
N GLN A 142 -15.39 -1.04 -16.63
CA GLN A 142 -14.36 -0.09 -17.05
C GLN A 142 -14.32 1.09 -16.06
N GLN A 143 -13.84 0.86 -14.85
CA GLN A 143 -13.63 1.89 -13.86
C GLN A 143 -12.15 2.26 -13.84
N SER A 144 -11.89 3.51 -13.49
CA SER A 144 -10.63 4.27 -13.55
C SER A 144 -9.38 3.62 -12.91
N TYR A 145 -9.52 2.44 -12.32
CA TYR A 145 -8.48 1.74 -11.58
C TYR A 145 -7.26 1.33 -12.41
N TRP A 146 -7.43 1.14 -13.73
CA TRP A 146 -6.36 0.83 -14.69
C TRP A 146 -5.99 2.01 -15.59
N MET A 147 -6.37 3.22 -15.20
CA MET A 147 -6.07 4.43 -15.96
C MET A 147 -4.87 5.16 -15.36
N LYS A 148 -3.94 5.63 -16.18
CA LYS A 148 -2.91 6.60 -15.84
C LYS A 148 -3.07 7.83 -16.72
N GLY A 149 -3.22 9.01 -16.14
CA GLY A 149 -3.32 10.26 -16.92
C GLY A 149 -4.41 10.23 -18.00
N GLY A 150 -5.53 9.53 -17.77
CA GLY A 150 -6.60 9.38 -18.76
C GLY A 150 -6.37 8.30 -19.84
N VAL A 151 -5.26 7.57 -19.79
CA VAL A 151 -4.93 6.47 -20.71
C VAL A 151 -5.05 5.14 -19.98
N LYS A 152 -5.65 4.13 -20.63
CA LYS A 152 -5.74 2.78 -20.09
C LYS A 152 -4.39 2.08 -20.19
N VAL A 153 -3.97 1.47 -19.10
CA VAL A 153 -2.81 0.59 -19.06
C VAL A 153 -3.20 -0.77 -19.64
N GLU A 154 -2.53 -1.18 -20.71
CA GLU A 154 -2.84 -2.44 -21.43
C GLU A 154 -2.01 -3.63 -20.92
N GLU A 155 -0.78 -3.39 -20.48
CA GLU A 155 0.15 -4.43 -20.06
C GLU A 155 0.17 -4.60 -18.53
N ILE A 156 -0.69 -5.49 -18.04
CA ILE A 156 -0.79 -5.85 -16.63
C ILE A 156 -0.11 -7.19 -16.37
N GLU A 157 0.64 -7.29 -15.28
CA GLU A 157 1.22 -8.54 -14.79
C GLU A 157 0.10 -9.50 -14.35
N LYS A 158 0.13 -10.73 -14.88
CA LYS A 158 -0.95 -11.72 -14.71
C LYS A 158 -0.65 -12.76 -13.65
N GLY A 159 0.62 -13.09 -13.43
CA GLY A 159 1.03 -14.12 -12.46
C GLY A 159 1.22 -13.59 -11.04
N ARG A 160 1.27 -12.26 -10.89
CA ARG A 160 1.70 -11.61 -9.65
C ARG A 160 0.92 -10.34 -9.39
N SER A 161 0.67 -10.05 -8.12
CA SER A 161 0.08 -8.80 -7.66
C SER A 161 0.55 -8.51 -6.25
N LEU A 162 0.14 -7.37 -5.70
CA LEU A 162 0.28 -7.10 -4.28
C LEU A 162 -1.09 -7.13 -3.60
N ILE A 163 -1.10 -7.48 -2.33
CA ILE A 163 -2.21 -7.25 -1.42
C ILE A 163 -1.80 -6.18 -0.44
N TYR A 164 -2.79 -5.43 0.06
CA TYR A 164 -2.56 -4.50 1.13
C TYR A 164 -3.70 -4.54 2.13
N SER A 165 -3.39 -4.06 3.33
CA SER A 165 -4.32 -3.81 4.41
C SER A 165 -3.89 -2.53 5.10
N TYR A 166 -4.84 -1.67 5.46
CA TYR A 166 -4.55 -0.50 6.28
C TYR A 166 -5.62 -0.25 7.33
N PHE A 167 -5.22 0.38 8.42
CA PHE A 167 -6.12 0.80 9.48
C PHE A 167 -5.72 2.15 10.08
N HIS A 168 -6.75 2.94 10.34
CA HIS A 168 -6.74 4.15 11.16
C HIS A 168 -8.09 4.24 11.86
N CYS A 169 -8.09 4.39 13.19
CA CYS A 169 -9.28 4.23 14.03
C CYS A 169 -10.39 5.28 13.80
N GLY A 170 -10.07 6.41 13.16
CA GLY A 170 -11.02 7.49 12.89
C GLY A 170 -11.57 7.53 11.46
N SER A 171 -10.90 6.91 10.49
CA SER A 171 -11.16 7.15 9.06
C SER A 171 -11.17 5.90 8.18
N THR A 172 -10.94 4.73 8.75
CA THR A 172 -10.95 3.47 8.00
C THR A 172 -12.27 2.74 8.19
N ARG A 173 -12.88 2.33 7.07
CA ARG A 173 -14.00 1.39 7.07
C ARG A 173 -13.47 -0.02 7.30
N ARG A 174 -14.25 -0.82 8.01
CA ARG A 174 -13.96 -2.25 8.22
C ARG A 174 -14.38 -3.07 6.99
N ASP A 175 -13.61 -4.08 6.62
CA ASP A 175 -14.00 -5.11 5.65
C ASP A 175 -14.27 -6.48 6.31
N SER A 176 -14.49 -7.51 5.49
CA SER A 176 -14.81 -8.87 5.94
C SER A 176 -13.57 -9.77 6.06
N VAL A 177 -12.35 -9.24 5.93
CA VAL A 177 -11.13 -10.05 5.94
C VAL A 177 -10.59 -10.13 7.36
N GLU A 178 -10.38 -11.36 7.84
CA GLU A 178 -9.86 -11.57 9.21
C GLU A 178 -8.35 -11.72 9.25
N HIS A 179 -7.75 -12.32 8.21
CA HIS A 179 -6.32 -12.63 8.15
C HIS A 179 -5.64 -11.95 6.97
N PHE A 180 -4.43 -11.46 7.19
CA PHE A 180 -3.62 -10.88 6.12
C PHE A 180 -3.04 -11.98 5.23
N GLY A 181 -3.52 -12.10 4.00
CA GLY A 181 -3.04 -13.11 3.06
C GLY A 181 -3.95 -13.34 1.88
N GLN A 182 -4.03 -14.58 1.43
CA GLN A 182 -4.79 -14.97 0.22
C GLN A 182 -6.28 -14.57 0.28
N ASP A 183 -6.86 -14.51 1.48
CA ASP A 183 -8.26 -14.14 1.68
C ASP A 183 -8.57 -12.71 1.21
N ILE A 184 -7.58 -11.80 1.24
CA ILE A 184 -7.71 -10.45 0.69
C ILE A 184 -8.08 -10.51 -0.80
N VAL A 185 -7.59 -11.51 -1.54
CA VAL A 185 -7.88 -11.64 -2.97
C VAL A 185 -9.37 -11.89 -3.24
N ARG A 186 -10.05 -12.58 -2.30
CA ARG A 186 -11.42 -13.08 -2.46
C ARG A 186 -12.45 -12.24 -1.71
N LEU A 187 -12.09 -11.71 -0.54
CA LEU A 187 -13.01 -11.14 0.44
C LEU A 187 -12.86 -9.63 0.65
N SER A 188 -11.85 -8.99 0.03
CA SER A 188 -11.59 -7.56 0.24
C SER A 188 -12.70 -6.64 -0.28
N GLY A 189 -12.97 -5.59 0.50
CA GLY A 189 -13.94 -4.55 0.14
C GLY A 189 -13.39 -3.52 -0.86
N ASN A 190 -12.07 -3.29 -0.89
CA ASN A 190 -11.45 -2.54 -1.98
C ASN A 190 -11.16 -3.46 -3.15
N LYS A 191 -11.69 -3.10 -4.31
CA LYS A 191 -11.36 -3.77 -5.57
C LYS A 191 -9.89 -3.53 -5.95
N LYS A 192 -9.48 -4.14 -7.05
CA LYS A 192 -8.14 -3.99 -7.64
C LYS A 192 -7.91 -2.55 -8.08
N ILE A 193 -6.75 -1.98 -7.72
CA ILE A 193 -6.25 -0.71 -8.25
C ILE A 193 -4.85 -0.92 -8.83
N LEU A 194 -4.40 -0.08 -9.77
CA LEU A 194 -2.98 -0.07 -10.14
C LEU A 194 -2.12 0.26 -8.92
N ALA A 195 -1.01 -0.45 -8.73
CA ALA A 195 0.01 -0.12 -7.73
C ALA A 195 0.45 1.36 -7.86
N TRP A 196 0.48 1.87 -9.09
CA TRP A 196 0.72 3.29 -9.38
C TRP A 196 -0.16 4.25 -8.57
N HIS A 197 -1.41 3.90 -8.26
CA HIS A 197 -2.36 4.74 -7.51
C HIS A 197 -2.23 4.63 -5.99
N PHE A 198 -1.49 3.65 -5.48
CA PHE A 198 -1.46 3.32 -4.06
C PHE A 198 -1.02 4.50 -3.19
N LEU A 199 0.14 5.11 -3.48
CA LEU A 199 0.63 6.24 -2.68
C LEU A 199 -0.28 7.48 -2.79
N ALA A 200 -0.98 7.66 -3.92
CA ALA A 200 -1.97 8.73 -4.06
C ALA A 200 -3.20 8.49 -3.16
N GLU A 201 -3.64 7.24 -3.00
CA GLU A 201 -4.71 6.90 -2.06
C GLU A 201 -4.30 7.22 -0.62
N ILE A 202 -3.06 6.88 -0.24
CA ILE A 202 -2.51 7.23 1.08
C ILE A 202 -2.43 8.75 1.24
N GLY A 203 -1.87 9.46 0.26
CA GLY A 203 -1.78 10.93 0.28
C GLY A 203 -3.14 11.62 0.40
N ASN A 204 -4.19 11.08 -0.24
CA ASN A 204 -5.54 11.59 -0.09
C ASN A 204 -6.11 11.39 1.33
N LYS A 205 -5.83 10.25 1.98
CA LYS A 205 -6.23 10.01 3.37
C LYS A 205 -5.55 10.98 4.35
N LEU A 206 -4.33 11.38 4.03
CA LEU A 206 -3.54 12.35 4.79
C LEU A 206 -3.85 13.81 4.43
N GLY A 207 -4.69 14.05 3.42
CA GLY A 207 -5.06 15.41 2.98
C GLY A 207 -4.06 16.10 2.05
N PHE A 208 -3.05 15.39 1.53
CA PHE A 208 -2.08 15.95 0.58
C PHE A 208 -2.54 15.88 -0.89
N VAL A 209 -3.44 14.96 -1.22
CA VAL A 209 -3.86 14.68 -2.60
C VAL A 209 -5.38 14.72 -2.69
N ALA A 210 -5.93 15.32 -3.75
CA ALA A 210 -7.36 15.21 -4.01
C ALA A 210 -7.73 13.77 -4.43
N LYS A 211 -8.83 13.22 -3.91
CA LYS A 211 -9.29 11.85 -4.19
C LYS A 211 -9.44 11.52 -5.69
N TYR A 212 -9.68 12.53 -6.51
CA TYR A 212 -9.72 12.44 -7.95
C TYR A 212 -8.84 13.56 -8.49
N GLY A 213 -7.79 13.20 -9.23
CA GLY A 213 -6.88 14.19 -9.81
C GLY A 213 -7.66 15.30 -10.49
N SER A 214 -7.41 16.54 -10.08
CA SER A 214 -7.77 17.74 -10.84
C SER A 214 -6.98 17.80 -12.13
#